data_AF-A0A961KCY5-F1
#
_entry.id   AF-A0A961KCY5-F1
#
_cell.length_a   1.000
_cell.length_b   1.000
_cell.length_c   1.000
_cell.angle_alpha   90.00
_cell.angle_beta   90.00
_cell.angle_gamma   90.00
#
_symmetry.space_group_name_H-M   'P 1'
#
loop_
_entity.id
_entity.type
_entity.pdbx_description
1 polymer ?
#
loop_
_entity_poly.entity_id
_entity_poly.type
_entity_poly.pdbx_seq_one_letter_code
_entity_poly.pdbx_strand_id
1 'polypeptide(L)'
;QARAKAAGMPFGLYLDIAVGTHPHGAETWAERDLFAQGVSLGAPPDLLGPSGQRWGLAPMRPDMLRATGYSAFAQTLRAQLRFCGLLRIDHILGLERSFWLPDGLPGLYVTMPRDELLAVLRIEATRAGAAIIGEDLGTIPDGLRGALDASGVMGCRVAMFERDWEGTGAFLTPDAYTPTALASWGTHDLPTWQGWRQGRDIDWRAELGEIADPGAAHATRQSEVAAFDAVAGAADLEGLHRFLARAASTLVAVQGEDLAGAVEQCNLPGTLHEHPNWRRRLPLPLSGLISAPSLGQTGRIMHDAGRNG
;
A
#
# COMPACT_ATOMS: atom_id res chain seq x y z
N GLN A 1 -12.06 17.39 0.68
CA GLN A 1 -11.34 18.13 -0.37
C GLN A 1 -11.32 19.64 -0.19
N ALA A 2 -12.47 20.33 -0.28
CA ALA A 2 -12.51 21.81 -0.24
C ALA A 2 -11.80 22.39 1.00
N ARG A 3 -12.06 21.86 2.20
CA ARG A 3 -11.38 22.29 3.44
C ARG A 3 -9.86 22.08 3.40
N ALA A 4 -9.40 20.96 2.86
CA ALA A 4 -7.97 20.65 2.76
C ALA A 4 -7.26 21.62 1.81
N LYS A 5 -7.85 21.87 0.63
CA LYS A 5 -7.36 22.85 -0.35
C LYS A 5 -7.35 24.27 0.23
N ALA A 6 -8.43 24.68 0.91
CA ALA A 6 -8.52 25.99 1.56
C ALA A 6 -7.50 26.18 2.70
N ALA A 7 -7.04 25.08 3.32
CA ALA A 7 -5.97 25.09 4.31
C ALA A 7 -4.56 25.08 3.69
N GLY A 8 -4.44 25.14 2.36
CA GLY A 8 -3.16 25.22 1.65
C GLY A 8 -2.59 23.88 1.18
N MET A 9 -3.28 22.74 1.37
CA MET A 9 -2.78 21.44 0.91
C MET A 9 -2.87 21.36 -0.64
N PRO A 10 -1.75 21.30 -1.38
CA PRO A 10 -1.72 21.33 -2.85
C PRO A 10 -2.46 20.16 -3.49
N PHE A 11 -2.46 18.98 -2.87
CA PHE A 11 -3.22 17.83 -3.35
C PHE A 11 -4.58 17.68 -2.67
N GLY A 12 -4.68 18.10 -1.41
CA GLY A 12 -5.88 17.91 -0.60
C GLY A 12 -5.93 16.49 -0.05
N LEU A 13 -7.03 15.77 -0.29
CA LEU A 13 -7.19 14.39 0.17
C LEU A 13 -6.47 13.41 -0.76
N TYR A 14 -5.89 12.38 -0.13
CA TYR A 14 -5.40 11.16 -0.73
C TYR A 14 -6.39 10.05 -0.39
N LEU A 15 -7.07 9.49 -1.39
CA LEU A 15 -8.04 8.41 -1.22
C LEU A 15 -7.48 7.09 -1.75
N ASP A 16 -8.14 6.00 -1.41
CA ASP A 16 -7.73 4.64 -1.73
C ASP A 16 -8.90 3.86 -2.36
N ILE A 17 -8.61 3.12 -3.44
CA ILE A 17 -9.56 2.21 -4.07
C ILE A 17 -9.08 0.79 -3.85
N ALA A 18 -9.87 0.01 -3.13
CA ALA A 18 -9.67 -1.42 -2.95
C ALA A 18 -9.70 -2.17 -4.29
N VAL A 19 -9.00 -3.31 -4.33
CA VAL A 19 -8.87 -4.15 -5.53
C VAL A 19 -10.21 -4.68 -6.09
N GLY A 20 -11.24 -4.83 -5.25
CA GLY A 20 -12.50 -5.41 -5.69
C GLY A 20 -13.63 -5.29 -4.67
N THR A 21 -14.74 -5.97 -4.98
CA THR A 21 -16.00 -5.89 -4.23
C THR A 21 -16.43 -7.27 -3.72
N HIS A 22 -17.32 -7.30 -2.73
CA HIS A 22 -17.82 -8.55 -2.17
C HIS A 22 -18.69 -9.32 -3.19
N PRO A 23 -18.54 -10.65 -3.36
CA PRO A 23 -19.31 -11.45 -4.35
C PRO A 23 -20.82 -11.39 -4.20
N HIS A 24 -21.30 -11.06 -3.02
CA HIS A 24 -22.73 -10.89 -2.71
C HIS A 24 -23.08 -9.44 -2.31
N GLY A 25 -22.29 -8.47 -2.79
CA GLY A 25 -22.50 -7.05 -2.54
C GLY A 25 -23.52 -6.41 -3.50
N ALA A 26 -23.79 -5.13 -3.30
CA ALA A 26 -24.73 -4.37 -4.14
C ALA A 26 -24.27 -4.29 -5.61
N GLU A 27 -22.96 -4.16 -5.83
CA GLU A 27 -22.38 -4.04 -7.18
C GLU A 27 -22.50 -5.35 -7.98
N THR A 28 -22.17 -6.49 -7.36
CA THR A 28 -22.35 -7.81 -8.01
C THR A 28 -23.81 -8.23 -8.14
N TRP A 29 -24.70 -7.69 -7.30
CA TRP A 29 -26.14 -7.88 -7.45
C TRP A 29 -26.70 -7.11 -8.65
N ALA A 30 -26.29 -5.84 -8.81
CA ALA A 30 -26.77 -4.96 -9.88
C ALA A 30 -26.17 -5.31 -11.25
N GLU A 31 -24.86 -5.57 -11.31
CA GLU A 31 -24.09 -5.75 -12.56
C GLU A 31 -23.52 -7.16 -12.65
N ARG A 32 -24.36 -8.17 -12.40
CA ARG A 32 -23.92 -9.56 -12.20
C ARG A 32 -23.03 -10.10 -13.32
N ASP A 33 -23.35 -9.78 -14.57
CA ASP A 33 -22.62 -10.30 -15.74
C ASP A 33 -21.20 -9.73 -15.86
N LEU A 34 -20.92 -8.58 -15.25
CA LEU A 34 -19.59 -7.96 -15.22
C LEU A 34 -18.60 -8.76 -14.36
N PHE A 35 -19.09 -9.58 -13.43
CA PHE A 35 -18.25 -10.29 -12.47
C PHE A 35 -18.22 -11.80 -12.72
N ALA A 36 -17.05 -12.40 -12.56
CA ALA A 36 -16.92 -13.85 -12.57
C ALA A 36 -17.58 -14.44 -11.31
N GLN A 37 -18.41 -15.48 -11.50
CA GLN A 37 -19.14 -16.15 -10.42
C GLN A 37 -18.40 -17.43 -10.00
N GLY A 38 -18.44 -17.78 -8.72
CA GLY A 38 -17.72 -18.96 -8.19
C GLY A 38 -16.20 -18.83 -8.26
N VAL A 39 -15.70 -17.59 -8.27
CA VAL A 39 -14.28 -17.24 -8.33
C VAL A 39 -14.01 -16.13 -7.33
N SER A 40 -12.89 -16.22 -6.61
CA SER A 40 -12.36 -15.16 -5.77
C SER A 40 -11.07 -14.60 -6.35
N LEU A 41 -10.83 -13.31 -6.19
CA LEU A 41 -9.49 -12.74 -6.27
C LEU A 41 -8.60 -13.23 -5.12
N GLY A 42 -7.30 -13.17 -5.33
CA GLY A 42 -6.32 -13.56 -4.33
C GLY A 42 -4.89 -13.27 -4.78
N ALA A 43 -3.95 -13.93 -4.10
CA ALA A 43 -2.54 -13.97 -4.47
C ALA A 43 -2.03 -15.41 -4.41
N PRO A 44 -1.07 -15.79 -5.28
CA PRO A 44 -0.41 -17.08 -5.16
C PRO A 44 0.44 -17.14 -3.88
N PRO A 45 0.88 -18.34 -3.46
CA PRO A 45 1.91 -18.48 -2.43
C PRO A 45 3.15 -17.63 -2.70
N ASP A 46 3.63 -16.92 -1.67
CA ASP A 46 4.86 -16.15 -1.70
C ASP A 46 5.66 -16.27 -0.37
N LEU A 47 6.77 -15.54 -0.25
CA LEU A 47 7.65 -15.59 0.93
C LEU A 47 7.00 -15.07 2.21
N LEU A 48 6.06 -14.12 2.11
CA LEU A 48 5.37 -13.50 3.25
C LEU A 48 4.05 -14.23 3.58
N GLY A 49 3.50 -14.96 2.62
CA GLY A 49 2.29 -15.78 2.72
C GLY A 49 2.47 -17.11 1.99
N PRO A 50 3.12 -18.12 2.61
CA PRO A 50 3.45 -19.39 1.95
C PRO A 50 2.22 -20.24 1.58
N SER A 51 1.05 -19.92 2.11
CA SER A 51 -0.22 -20.55 1.73
C SER A 51 -0.97 -19.81 0.61
N GLY A 52 -0.45 -18.68 0.15
CA GLY A 52 -1.17 -17.75 -0.72
C GLY A 52 -2.34 -17.08 0.02
N GLN A 53 -3.15 -16.34 -0.72
CA GLN A 53 -4.25 -15.57 -0.14
C GLN A 53 -5.52 -15.70 -0.98
N ARG A 54 -6.67 -15.86 -0.32
CA ARG A 54 -8.01 -15.74 -0.92
C ARG A 54 -8.70 -14.54 -0.28
N TRP A 55 -8.98 -13.51 -1.08
CA TRP A 55 -9.49 -12.25 -0.55
C TRP A 55 -11.02 -12.20 -0.44
N GLY A 56 -11.74 -13.17 -1.01
CA GLY A 56 -13.20 -13.17 -1.00
C GLY A 56 -13.78 -12.01 -1.79
N LEU A 57 -13.12 -11.60 -2.88
CA LEU A 57 -13.54 -10.50 -3.74
C LEU A 57 -13.88 -11.01 -5.13
N ALA A 58 -14.94 -10.48 -5.74
CA ALA A 58 -15.38 -10.88 -7.07
C ALA A 58 -14.49 -10.26 -8.16
N PRO A 59 -13.93 -11.05 -9.10
CA PRO A 59 -13.17 -10.52 -10.21
C PRO A 59 -14.09 -9.88 -11.26
N MET A 60 -13.72 -8.72 -11.78
CA MET A 60 -14.30 -8.22 -13.02
C MET A 60 -13.80 -9.05 -14.21
N ARG A 61 -14.71 -9.36 -15.13
CA ARG A 61 -14.44 -10.14 -16.34
C ARG A 61 -13.77 -9.29 -17.43
N PRO A 62 -12.59 -9.67 -17.95
CA PRO A 62 -11.88 -8.88 -18.95
C PRO A 62 -12.65 -8.77 -20.28
N ASP A 63 -13.38 -9.80 -20.68
CA ASP A 63 -14.24 -9.79 -21.87
C ASP A 63 -15.41 -8.80 -21.72
N MET A 64 -16.02 -8.75 -20.53
CA MET A 64 -17.13 -7.84 -20.24
C MET A 64 -16.66 -6.40 -20.05
N LEU A 65 -15.47 -6.18 -19.47
CA LEU A 65 -14.83 -4.87 -19.43
C LEU A 65 -14.67 -4.31 -20.86
N ARG A 66 -14.20 -5.12 -21.81
CA ARG A 66 -14.12 -4.71 -23.23
C ARG A 66 -15.49 -4.46 -23.85
N ALA A 67 -16.42 -5.41 -23.69
CA ALA A 67 -17.74 -5.34 -24.31
C ALA A 67 -18.57 -4.12 -23.85
N THR A 68 -18.35 -3.67 -22.62
CA THR A 68 -19.03 -2.51 -22.01
C THR A 68 -18.25 -1.20 -22.12
N GLY A 69 -17.12 -1.20 -22.86
CA GLY A 69 -16.27 -0.03 -23.02
C GLY A 69 -15.66 0.49 -21.71
N TYR A 70 -15.36 -0.41 -20.77
CA TYR A 70 -14.76 -0.12 -19.46
C TYR A 70 -15.58 0.81 -18.57
N SER A 71 -16.89 0.90 -18.83
CA SER A 71 -17.78 1.86 -18.19
C SER A 71 -17.77 1.77 -16.66
N ALA A 72 -17.81 0.56 -16.10
CA ALA A 72 -17.78 0.33 -14.65
C ALA A 72 -16.47 0.84 -14.02
N PHE A 73 -15.32 0.46 -14.56
CA PHE A 73 -14.01 0.93 -14.06
C PHE A 73 -13.91 2.46 -14.10
N ALA A 74 -14.33 3.07 -15.22
CA ALA A 74 -14.33 4.52 -15.35
C ALA A 74 -15.28 5.20 -14.35
N GLN A 75 -16.46 4.62 -14.09
CA GLN A 75 -17.40 5.15 -13.10
C GLN A 75 -16.84 5.08 -11.67
N THR A 76 -16.20 3.97 -11.29
CA THR A 76 -15.54 3.80 -9.99
C THR A 76 -14.46 4.86 -9.78
N LEU A 77 -13.60 5.08 -10.79
CA LEU A 77 -12.59 6.13 -10.73
C LEU A 77 -13.22 7.53 -10.59
N ARG A 78 -14.19 7.88 -11.44
CA ARG A 78 -14.87 9.18 -11.37
C ARG A 78 -15.51 9.44 -10.02
N ALA A 79 -16.13 8.42 -9.41
CA ALA A 79 -16.81 8.56 -8.12
C ALA A 79 -15.84 9.03 -7.02
N GLN A 80 -14.63 8.46 -7.01
CA GLN A 80 -13.60 8.73 -6.01
C GLN A 80 -12.82 10.02 -6.30
N LEU A 81 -12.44 10.22 -7.56
CA LEU A 81 -11.68 11.38 -8.01
C LEU A 81 -12.40 12.72 -7.78
N ARG A 82 -13.73 12.71 -7.62
CA ARG A 82 -14.49 13.90 -7.20
C ARG A 82 -14.07 14.47 -5.84
N PHE A 83 -13.41 13.67 -5.01
CA PHE A 83 -13.16 14.00 -3.61
C PHE A 83 -11.68 14.06 -3.23
N CYS A 84 -10.76 13.86 -4.18
CA CYS A 84 -9.33 13.82 -3.91
C CYS A 84 -8.50 14.53 -4.98
N GLY A 85 -7.25 14.83 -4.66
CA GLY A 85 -6.23 15.19 -5.66
C GLY A 85 -5.19 14.10 -5.87
N LEU A 86 -5.17 13.08 -4.99
CA LEU A 86 -4.38 11.87 -5.12
C LEU A 86 -5.30 10.67 -4.93
N LEU A 87 -5.11 9.64 -5.76
CA LEU A 87 -5.85 8.39 -5.66
C LEU A 87 -4.89 7.22 -5.70
N ARG A 88 -4.90 6.40 -4.65
CA ARG A 88 -4.25 5.09 -4.62
C ARG A 88 -5.13 4.08 -5.34
N ILE A 89 -4.52 3.27 -6.19
CA ILE A 89 -5.11 2.04 -6.69
C ILE A 89 -4.39 0.89 -5.98
N ASP A 90 -5.12 0.22 -5.11
CA ASP A 90 -4.67 -0.99 -4.44
C ASP A 90 -4.40 -2.10 -5.46
N HIS A 91 -3.30 -2.82 -5.29
CA HIS A 91 -2.89 -3.92 -6.16
C HIS A 91 -2.92 -3.56 -7.65
N ILE A 92 -2.17 -2.52 -8.06
CA ILE A 92 -2.17 -2.00 -9.45
C ILE A 92 -1.78 -3.08 -10.49
N LEU A 93 -1.07 -4.12 -10.03
CA LEU A 93 -0.76 -5.33 -10.80
C LEU A 93 -2.01 -5.95 -11.43
N GLY A 94 -3.17 -5.81 -10.77
CA GLY A 94 -4.49 -6.23 -11.24
C GLY A 94 -4.92 -5.62 -12.58
N LEU A 95 -4.29 -4.53 -13.03
CA LEU A 95 -4.53 -3.99 -14.37
C LEU A 95 -3.86 -4.83 -15.48
N GLU A 96 -2.78 -5.55 -15.18
CA GLU A 96 -2.09 -6.42 -16.14
C GLU A 96 -2.43 -7.90 -15.97
N ARG A 97 -2.49 -8.38 -14.73
CA ARG A 97 -2.90 -9.74 -14.43
C ARG A 97 -3.55 -9.80 -13.06
N SER A 98 -4.53 -10.68 -12.94
CA SER A 98 -5.26 -10.88 -11.70
C SER A 98 -5.24 -12.36 -11.34
N PHE A 99 -4.91 -12.72 -10.09
CA PHE A 99 -4.90 -14.10 -9.66
C PHE A 99 -6.29 -14.53 -9.21
N TRP A 100 -6.87 -15.48 -9.94
CA TRP A 100 -8.23 -15.99 -9.77
C TRP A 100 -8.18 -17.35 -9.09
N LEU A 101 -9.04 -17.54 -8.10
CA LEU A 101 -9.22 -18.76 -7.33
C LEU A 101 -10.66 -19.26 -7.52
N PRO A 102 -10.91 -20.15 -8.50
CA PRO A 102 -12.22 -20.78 -8.66
C PRO A 102 -12.51 -21.76 -7.51
N ASP A 103 -13.79 -21.93 -7.20
CA ASP A 103 -14.21 -22.86 -6.14
C ASP A 103 -13.82 -24.30 -6.46
N GLY A 104 -13.13 -24.95 -5.52
CA GLY A 104 -12.69 -26.34 -5.65
C GLY A 104 -11.56 -26.60 -6.65
N LEU A 105 -10.96 -25.56 -7.24
CA LEU A 105 -9.89 -25.69 -8.23
C LEU A 105 -8.64 -24.88 -7.83
N PRO A 106 -7.45 -25.23 -8.37
CA PRO A 106 -6.24 -24.42 -8.22
C PRO A 106 -6.42 -23.01 -8.80
N GLY A 107 -5.73 -22.04 -8.20
CA GLY A 107 -5.70 -20.67 -8.72
C GLY A 107 -4.86 -20.52 -9.99
N LEU A 108 -5.15 -19.49 -10.76
CA LEU A 108 -4.44 -19.14 -11.99
C LEU A 108 -4.38 -17.63 -12.19
N TYR A 109 -3.40 -17.17 -12.97
CA TYR A 109 -3.41 -15.79 -13.47
C TYR A 109 -4.32 -15.65 -14.68
N VAL A 110 -5.18 -14.63 -14.65
CA VAL A 110 -5.96 -14.16 -15.78
C VAL A 110 -5.34 -12.86 -16.28
N THR A 111 -5.02 -12.81 -17.57
CA THR A 111 -4.49 -11.60 -18.22
C THR A 111 -5.58 -10.54 -18.31
N MET A 112 -5.26 -9.32 -17.89
CA MET A 112 -6.14 -8.16 -17.87
C MET A 112 -5.75 -7.17 -19.00
N PRO A 113 -6.72 -6.39 -19.52
CA PRO A 113 -6.50 -5.42 -20.61
C PRO A 113 -5.71 -4.19 -20.13
N ARG A 114 -4.41 -4.37 -19.83
CA ARG A 114 -3.55 -3.36 -19.21
C ARG A 114 -3.58 -2.01 -19.91
N ASP A 115 -3.29 -2.00 -21.20
CA ASP A 115 -3.07 -0.76 -21.94
C ASP A 115 -4.38 0.04 -22.02
N GLU A 116 -5.51 -0.65 -22.17
CA GLU A 116 -6.83 -0.04 -22.16
C GLU A 116 -7.24 0.45 -20.76
N LEU A 117 -6.98 -0.31 -19.70
CA LEU A 117 -7.26 0.10 -18.32
C LEU A 117 -6.40 1.31 -17.91
N LEU A 118 -5.12 1.32 -18.26
CA LEU A 118 -4.23 2.48 -18.06
C LEU A 118 -4.69 3.69 -18.88
N ALA A 119 -5.25 3.49 -20.08
CA ALA A 119 -5.84 4.58 -20.84
C ALA A 119 -7.07 5.18 -20.13
N VAL A 120 -7.99 4.35 -19.65
CA VAL A 120 -9.16 4.80 -18.88
C VAL A 120 -8.72 5.55 -17.61
N LEU A 121 -7.77 4.98 -16.87
CA LEU A 121 -7.20 5.58 -15.66
C LEU A 121 -6.63 6.98 -15.93
N ARG A 122 -5.81 7.13 -16.98
CA ARG A 122 -5.27 8.43 -17.38
C ARG A 122 -6.34 9.43 -17.77
N ILE A 123 -7.35 9.00 -18.53
CA ILE A 123 -8.45 9.87 -18.96
C ILE A 123 -9.21 10.42 -17.76
N GLU A 124 -9.61 9.56 -16.82
CA GLU A 124 -10.39 9.99 -15.66
C GLU A 124 -9.55 10.81 -14.66
N ALA A 125 -8.28 10.44 -14.44
CA ALA A 125 -7.36 11.21 -13.61
C ALA A 125 -7.12 12.62 -14.19
N THR A 126 -6.89 12.73 -15.50
CA THR A 126 -6.69 14.01 -16.19
C THR A 126 -7.92 14.89 -16.12
N ARG A 127 -9.13 14.32 -16.32
CA ARG A 127 -10.40 15.06 -16.19
C ARG A 127 -10.59 15.64 -14.80
N ALA A 128 -10.14 14.93 -13.77
CA ALA A 128 -10.22 15.38 -12.38
C ALA A 128 -9.07 16.30 -11.96
N GLY A 129 -7.99 16.39 -12.74
CA GLY A 129 -6.77 17.09 -12.34
C GLY A 129 -6.10 16.45 -11.12
N ALA A 130 -6.15 15.12 -11.03
CA ALA A 130 -5.61 14.34 -9.91
C ALA A 130 -4.45 13.45 -10.38
N ALA A 131 -3.54 13.12 -9.46
CA ALA A 131 -2.48 12.15 -9.71
C ALA A 131 -2.83 10.78 -9.12
N ILE A 132 -2.24 9.73 -9.70
CA ILE A 132 -2.48 8.35 -9.31
C ILE A 132 -1.22 7.76 -8.68
N ILE A 133 -1.42 7.03 -7.59
CA ILE A 133 -0.41 6.16 -6.98
C ILE A 133 -0.89 4.72 -7.20
N GLY A 134 -0.10 3.90 -7.89
CA GLY A 134 -0.34 2.47 -7.99
C GLY A 134 0.45 1.74 -6.92
N GLU A 135 -0.21 0.93 -6.10
CA GLU A 135 0.52 0.03 -5.21
C GLU A 135 1.16 -1.10 -6.02
N ASP A 136 2.47 -0.96 -6.28
CA ASP A 136 3.30 -1.86 -7.05
C ASP A 136 4.21 -2.73 -6.16
N LEU A 137 3.66 -3.38 -5.13
CA LEU A 137 4.41 -4.27 -4.24
C LEU A 137 4.17 -5.75 -4.58
N GLY A 138 5.05 -6.62 -4.05
CA GLY A 138 5.00 -8.06 -4.28
C GLY A 138 5.65 -8.51 -5.58
N THR A 139 5.08 -9.53 -6.22
CA THR A 139 5.64 -10.15 -7.43
C THR A 139 5.18 -9.42 -8.70
N ILE A 140 5.90 -8.34 -9.01
CA ILE A 140 5.60 -7.41 -10.11
C ILE A 140 5.93 -8.09 -11.47
N PRO A 141 5.00 -8.07 -12.44
CA PRO A 141 5.29 -8.50 -13.80
C PRO A 141 6.40 -7.68 -14.48
N ASP A 142 7.21 -8.34 -15.31
CA ASP A 142 8.23 -7.69 -16.12
C ASP A 142 7.61 -6.60 -17.01
N GLY A 143 8.18 -5.40 -16.98
CA GLY A 143 7.73 -4.26 -17.77
C GLY A 143 6.55 -3.47 -17.21
N LEU A 144 5.83 -3.97 -16.17
CA LEU A 144 4.70 -3.24 -15.59
C LEU A 144 5.11 -1.87 -15.05
N ARG A 145 6.21 -1.78 -14.28
CA ARG A 145 6.71 -0.50 -13.76
C ARG A 145 6.98 0.52 -14.86
N GLY A 146 7.59 0.10 -15.98
CA GLY A 146 7.81 0.96 -17.13
C GLY A 146 6.50 1.45 -17.77
N ALA A 147 5.47 0.61 -17.83
CA ALA A 147 4.15 1.00 -18.32
C ALA A 147 3.41 1.98 -17.38
N LEU A 148 3.58 1.82 -16.06
CA LEU A 148 3.08 2.73 -15.04
C LEU A 148 3.75 4.11 -15.15
N ASP A 149 5.09 4.13 -15.21
CA ASP A 149 5.87 5.36 -15.38
C ASP A 149 5.49 6.08 -16.68
N ALA A 150 5.40 5.36 -17.80
CA ALA A 150 4.97 5.91 -19.09
C ALA A 150 3.51 6.43 -19.07
N SER A 151 2.71 5.97 -18.11
CA SER A 151 1.34 6.43 -17.89
C SER A 151 1.21 7.54 -16.85
N GLY A 152 2.33 7.98 -16.25
CA GLY A 152 2.34 8.98 -15.18
C GLY A 152 1.78 8.48 -13.85
N VAL A 153 1.78 7.17 -13.63
CA VAL A 153 1.36 6.55 -12.37
C VAL A 153 2.57 6.43 -11.46
N MET A 154 2.50 7.02 -10.27
CA MET A 154 3.55 6.90 -9.26
C MET A 154 3.50 5.54 -8.59
N GLY A 155 4.65 4.94 -8.28
CA GLY A 155 4.74 3.71 -7.47
C GLY A 155 4.76 3.97 -5.96
N CYS A 156 4.87 2.90 -5.19
CA CYS A 156 5.12 2.90 -3.75
C CYS A 156 6.55 2.43 -3.46
N ARG A 157 7.25 3.12 -2.55
CA ARG A 157 8.54 2.69 -2.01
C ARG A 157 8.43 2.56 -0.50
N VAL A 158 8.37 1.32 -0.04
CA VAL A 158 8.13 1.01 1.38
C VAL A 158 9.47 0.66 2.01
N ALA A 159 9.98 1.52 2.89
CA ALA A 159 11.36 1.45 3.37
C ALA A 159 11.73 0.10 4.01
N MET A 160 10.77 -0.60 4.60
CA MET A 160 10.95 -1.97 5.10
C MET A 160 11.41 -2.98 4.02
N PHE A 161 11.06 -2.73 2.75
CA PHE A 161 11.33 -3.59 1.59
C PHE A 161 12.41 -3.05 0.64
N GLU A 162 12.75 -1.77 0.73
CA GLU A 162 13.73 -1.11 -0.13
C GLU A 162 15.15 -1.53 0.24
N ARG A 163 15.60 -2.61 -0.39
CA ARG A 163 16.94 -3.17 -0.24
C ARG A 163 17.57 -3.46 -1.58
N ASP A 164 18.90 -3.48 -1.59
CA ASP A 164 19.71 -3.94 -2.70
C ASP A 164 19.66 -5.46 -2.82
N TRP A 165 18.51 -6.00 -3.24
CA TRP A 165 18.25 -7.44 -3.29
C TRP A 165 19.11 -8.21 -4.31
N GLU A 166 19.62 -7.52 -5.33
CA GLU A 166 20.51 -8.11 -6.34
C GLU A 166 21.99 -8.03 -5.95
N GLY A 167 22.34 -7.16 -5.00
CA GLY A 167 23.70 -6.97 -4.51
C GLY A 167 23.87 -7.36 -3.06
N THR A 168 24.02 -6.36 -2.21
CA THR A 168 24.46 -6.47 -0.81
C THR A 168 23.37 -6.91 0.17
N GLY A 169 22.09 -6.82 -0.21
CA GLY A 169 20.93 -7.01 0.68
C GLY A 169 20.74 -5.88 1.71
N ALA A 170 21.57 -4.84 1.66
CA ALA A 170 21.48 -3.70 2.55
C ALA A 170 20.27 -2.81 2.22
N PHE A 171 19.78 -2.07 3.21
CA PHE A 171 18.77 -1.03 2.99
C PHE A 171 19.31 0.02 2.02
N LEU A 172 18.44 0.45 1.10
CA LEU A 172 18.77 1.53 0.18
C LEU A 172 18.91 2.87 0.93
N THR A 173 19.88 3.68 0.50
CA THR A 173 20.00 5.06 0.97
C THR A 173 18.85 5.91 0.42
N PRO A 174 18.51 7.05 1.05
CA PRO A 174 17.41 7.90 0.58
C PRO A 174 17.54 8.32 -0.90
N ASP A 175 18.76 8.61 -1.37
CA ASP A 175 19.02 9.04 -2.74
C ASP A 175 18.80 7.95 -3.80
N ALA A 176 18.78 6.67 -3.39
CA ALA A 176 18.54 5.55 -4.30
C ALA A 176 17.04 5.30 -4.58
N TYR A 177 16.14 6.00 -3.89
CA TYR A 177 14.70 5.87 -4.12
C TYR A 177 14.29 6.52 -5.45
N THR A 178 13.27 5.97 -6.10
CA THR A 178 12.82 6.50 -7.40
C THR A 178 11.99 7.78 -7.23
N PRO A 179 12.21 8.83 -8.03
CA PRO A 179 11.43 10.07 -7.98
C PRO A 179 9.94 9.89 -8.24
N THR A 180 9.54 8.98 -9.15
CA THR A 180 8.14 8.70 -9.52
C THR A 180 7.42 7.81 -8.51
N ALA A 181 7.54 8.12 -7.22
CA ALA A 181 6.94 7.31 -6.16
C ALA A 181 6.51 8.10 -4.92
N LEU A 182 5.68 7.43 -4.13
CA LEU A 182 5.38 7.74 -2.73
C LEU A 182 6.26 6.87 -1.82
N ALA A 183 7.14 7.49 -1.04
CA ALA A 183 7.94 6.79 -0.03
C ALA A 183 7.20 6.74 1.32
N SER A 184 7.27 5.60 2.02
CA SER A 184 6.76 5.44 3.38
C SER A 184 7.64 4.49 4.19
N TRP A 185 7.46 4.46 5.51
CA TRP A 185 8.07 3.41 6.33
C TRP A 185 7.44 2.04 6.03
N GLY A 186 6.14 1.94 6.34
CA GLY A 186 5.30 0.76 6.13
C GLY A 186 4.00 1.13 5.43
N THR A 187 3.05 0.21 5.50
CA THR A 187 1.65 0.37 5.09
C THR A 187 0.74 -0.05 6.24
N HIS A 188 -0.58 -0.03 6.02
CA HIS A 188 -1.53 -0.56 6.99
C HIS A 188 -1.46 -2.10 7.15
N ASP A 189 -0.80 -2.80 6.22
CA ASP A 189 -0.60 -4.26 6.25
C ASP A 189 0.69 -4.67 6.97
N LEU A 190 1.50 -3.70 7.39
CA LEU A 190 2.82 -3.91 7.97
C LEU A 190 2.85 -3.43 9.43
N PRO A 191 3.80 -3.95 10.24
CA PRO A 191 4.02 -3.42 11.57
C PRO A 191 4.33 -1.91 11.53
N THR A 192 3.87 -1.20 12.57
CA THR A 192 4.32 0.16 12.84
C THR A 192 5.84 0.19 13.04
N TRP A 193 6.48 1.35 12.95
CA TRP A 193 7.93 1.46 13.19
C TRP A 193 8.32 0.89 14.56
N GLN A 194 7.58 1.27 15.61
CA GLN A 194 7.82 0.77 16.95
C GLN A 194 7.53 -0.74 17.07
N GLY A 195 6.45 -1.23 16.43
CA GLY A 195 6.10 -2.64 16.39
C GLY A 195 7.15 -3.49 15.69
N TRP A 196 7.67 -3.01 14.56
CA TRP A 196 8.70 -3.68 13.78
C TRP A 196 10.00 -3.81 14.59
N ARG A 197 10.43 -2.74 15.26
CA ARG A 197 11.63 -2.77 16.10
C ARG A 197 11.53 -3.76 17.26
N GLN A 198 10.33 -3.94 17.79
CA GLN A 198 10.05 -4.89 18.87
C GLN A 198 9.79 -6.32 18.36
N GLY A 199 9.68 -6.51 17.04
CA GLY A 199 9.29 -7.79 16.46
C GLY A 199 7.85 -8.20 16.80
N ARG A 200 6.93 -7.24 16.98
CA ARG A 200 5.56 -7.56 17.40
C ARG A 200 4.78 -8.35 16.34
N ASP A 201 5.08 -8.13 15.07
CA ASP A 201 4.58 -8.95 13.96
C ASP A 201 5.10 -10.39 14.04
N ILE A 202 6.36 -10.58 14.45
CA ILE A 202 6.95 -11.91 14.67
C ILE A 202 6.22 -12.62 15.81
N ASP A 203 5.95 -11.91 16.91
CA ASP A 203 5.20 -12.48 18.04
C ASP A 203 3.80 -12.93 17.62
N TRP A 204 3.06 -12.09 16.88
CA TRP A 204 1.75 -12.48 16.35
C TRP A 204 1.84 -13.71 15.46
N ARG A 205 2.79 -13.75 14.52
CA ARG A 205 2.97 -14.88 13.61
C ARG A 205 3.41 -16.15 14.34
N ALA A 206 4.19 -16.02 15.42
CA ALA A 206 4.54 -17.13 16.30
C ALA A 206 3.34 -17.67 17.08
N GLU A 207 2.46 -16.80 17.58
CA GLU A 207 1.20 -17.19 18.23
C GLU A 207 0.28 -17.98 17.27
N LEU A 208 0.36 -17.72 15.97
CA LEU A 208 -0.35 -18.45 14.91
C LEU A 208 0.36 -19.74 14.46
N GLY A 209 1.56 -20.01 14.97
CA GLY A 209 2.37 -21.17 14.55
C GLY A 209 3.00 -21.02 13.16
N GLU A 210 3.07 -19.81 12.62
CA GLU A 210 3.65 -19.53 11.30
C GLU A 210 5.17 -19.31 11.34
N ILE A 211 5.74 -19.13 12.54
CA ILE A 211 7.18 -19.00 12.77
C ILE A 211 7.67 -20.15 13.64
N ALA A 212 8.53 -21.00 13.06
CA ALA A 212 9.06 -22.18 13.74
C ALA A 212 10.07 -21.84 14.86
N ASP A 213 10.87 -20.79 14.67
CA ASP A 213 11.86 -20.32 15.66
C ASP A 213 11.73 -18.80 15.86
N PRO A 214 10.86 -18.37 16.80
CA PRO A 214 10.69 -16.95 17.10
C PRO A 214 11.98 -16.30 17.63
N GLY A 215 12.83 -17.05 18.32
CA GLY A 215 14.10 -16.53 18.85
C GLY A 215 15.06 -16.15 17.74
N ALA A 216 15.23 -17.03 16.74
CA ALA A 216 16.01 -16.73 15.55
C ALA A 216 15.41 -15.57 14.75
N ALA A 217 14.09 -15.53 14.56
CA ALA A 217 13.41 -14.44 13.86
C ALA A 217 13.64 -13.07 14.54
N HIS A 218 13.57 -13.02 15.87
CA HIS A 218 13.87 -11.81 16.65
C HIS A 218 15.35 -11.40 16.55
N ALA A 219 16.28 -12.35 16.57
CA ALA A 219 17.71 -12.05 16.38
C ALA A 219 18.00 -11.48 14.98
N THR A 220 17.36 -12.02 13.94
CA THR A 220 17.41 -11.44 12.60
C THR A 220 16.83 -10.03 12.61
N ARG A 221 15.65 -9.81 13.19
CA ARG A 221 15.03 -8.49 13.29
C ARG A 221 15.93 -7.47 13.98
N GLN A 222 16.60 -7.84 15.08
CA GLN A 222 17.55 -6.95 15.76
C GLN A 222 18.71 -6.51 14.84
N SER A 223 19.20 -7.42 13.99
CA SER A 223 20.23 -7.11 12.99
C SER A 223 19.70 -6.18 11.90
N GLU A 224 18.47 -6.39 11.43
CA GLU A 224 17.81 -5.50 10.47
C GLU A 224 17.56 -4.10 11.05
N VAL A 225 17.12 -4.02 12.30
CA VAL A 225 16.92 -2.77 13.05
C VAL A 225 18.22 -1.98 13.11
N ALA A 226 19.32 -2.62 13.52
CA ALA A 226 20.63 -1.99 13.58
C ALA A 226 21.12 -1.53 12.18
N ALA A 227 20.87 -2.34 11.15
CA ALA A 227 21.22 -2.00 9.77
C ALA A 227 20.42 -0.79 9.26
N PHE A 228 19.11 -0.72 9.54
CA PHE A 228 18.30 0.43 9.17
C PHE A 228 18.73 1.69 9.94
N ASP A 229 18.97 1.60 11.25
CA ASP A 229 19.44 2.72 12.07
C ASP A 229 20.75 3.32 11.54
N ALA A 230 21.66 2.46 11.07
CA ALA A 230 22.92 2.89 10.46
C ALA A 230 22.68 3.73 9.19
N VAL A 231 21.73 3.33 8.34
CA VAL A 231 21.39 4.07 7.11
C VAL A 231 20.56 5.33 7.41
N ALA A 232 19.66 5.27 8.39
CA ALA A 232 18.87 6.42 8.83
C ALA A 232 19.72 7.48 9.55
N GLY A 233 20.81 7.04 10.19
CA GLY A 233 21.76 7.86 10.96
C GLY A 233 21.31 8.16 12.38
N ALA A 234 20.20 7.58 12.86
CA ALA A 234 19.73 7.65 14.24
C ALA A 234 18.74 6.51 14.54
N ALA A 235 18.74 6.05 15.79
CA ALA A 235 17.88 4.96 16.28
C ALA A 235 16.58 5.49 16.94
N ASP A 236 15.97 6.51 16.36
CA ASP A 236 14.77 7.18 16.85
C ASP A 236 13.79 7.51 15.71
N LEU A 237 12.56 7.89 16.08
CA LEU A 237 11.51 8.24 15.11
C LEU A 237 11.91 9.47 14.25
N GLU A 238 12.67 10.41 14.82
CA GLU A 238 13.20 11.53 14.06
C GLU A 238 14.20 11.06 12.98
N GLY A 239 15.00 10.03 13.27
CA GLY A 239 15.90 9.35 12.34
C GLY A 239 15.15 8.77 11.15
N LEU A 240 14.07 8.04 11.43
CA LEU A 240 13.16 7.54 10.40
C LEU A 240 12.61 8.67 9.52
N HIS A 241 12.07 9.72 10.14
CA HIS A 241 11.46 10.81 9.39
C HIS A 241 12.49 11.65 8.62
N ARG A 242 13.71 11.82 9.15
CA ARG A 242 14.83 12.44 8.42
C ARG A 242 15.26 11.59 7.23
N PHE A 243 15.29 10.26 7.37
CA PHE A 243 15.56 9.34 6.28
C PHE A 243 14.50 9.49 5.17
N LEU A 244 13.21 9.40 5.51
CA LEU A 244 12.11 9.53 4.55
C LEU A 244 12.07 10.92 3.90
N ALA A 245 12.29 11.99 4.67
CA ALA A 245 12.30 13.35 4.15
C ALA A 245 13.36 13.58 3.07
N ARG A 246 14.50 12.87 3.14
CA ARG A 246 15.58 12.91 2.15
C ARG A 246 15.38 11.95 0.97
N ALA A 247 14.38 11.06 1.01
CA ALA A 247 14.19 10.06 -0.05
C ALA A 247 13.99 10.74 -1.41
N ALA A 248 14.63 10.29 -2.48
CA ALA A 248 14.50 10.94 -3.80
C ALA A 248 13.06 10.92 -4.36
N SER A 249 12.17 10.09 -3.81
CA SER A 249 10.73 10.07 -4.12
C SER A 249 10.05 11.43 -3.98
N THR A 250 9.15 11.74 -4.92
CA THR A 250 8.44 13.03 -4.96
C THR A 250 7.53 13.22 -3.75
N LEU A 251 6.84 12.16 -3.33
CA LEU A 251 5.93 12.18 -2.18
C LEU A 251 6.49 11.35 -1.03
N VAL A 252 6.13 11.74 0.19
CA VAL A 252 6.42 10.99 1.42
C VAL A 252 5.14 10.88 2.23
N ALA A 253 4.84 9.69 2.75
CA ALA A 253 3.75 9.44 3.68
C ALA A 253 4.29 9.17 5.09
N VAL A 254 3.62 9.77 6.09
CA VAL A 254 3.88 9.56 7.51
C VAL A 254 2.66 8.89 8.13
N GLN A 255 2.87 7.81 8.87
CA GLN A 255 1.79 7.06 9.52
C GLN A 255 1.38 7.74 10.83
N GLY A 256 0.07 7.89 11.04
CA GLY A 256 -0.46 8.47 12.28
C GLY A 256 -0.16 7.58 13.49
N GLU A 257 -0.06 6.27 13.28
CA GLU A 257 0.32 5.25 14.24
C GLU A 257 1.72 5.50 14.80
N ASP A 258 2.70 5.77 13.94
CA ASP A 258 4.08 6.04 14.35
C ASP A 258 4.17 7.34 15.14
N LEU A 259 3.48 8.38 14.68
CA LEU A 259 3.38 9.66 15.40
C LEU A 259 2.73 9.50 16.77
N ALA A 260 1.77 8.58 16.89
CA ALA A 260 1.07 8.28 18.14
C ALA A 260 1.84 7.28 19.03
N GLY A 261 2.96 6.72 18.57
CA GLY A 261 3.74 5.72 19.30
C GLY A 261 3.04 4.36 19.42
N ALA A 262 2.20 3.99 18.44
CA ALA A 262 1.54 2.70 18.42
C ALA A 262 2.55 1.56 18.17
N VAL A 263 2.40 0.46 18.92
CA VAL A 263 3.20 -0.77 18.74
C VAL A 263 2.45 -1.80 17.90
N GLU A 264 1.14 -1.86 18.07
CA GLU A 264 0.30 -2.87 17.43
C GLU A 264 -0.12 -2.43 16.02
N GLN A 265 0.02 -3.32 15.05
CA GLN A 265 -0.42 -3.08 13.67
C GLN A 265 -1.95 -3.14 13.52
N CYS A 266 -2.50 -2.36 12.58
CA CYS A 266 -3.94 -2.31 12.38
C CYS A 266 -4.50 -3.53 11.63
N ASN A 267 -3.71 -4.15 10.76
CA ASN A 267 -4.07 -5.35 10.00
C ASN A 267 -2.90 -6.34 9.98
N LEU A 268 -3.18 -7.63 10.10
CA LEU A 268 -2.21 -8.72 9.92
C LEU A 268 -2.67 -9.58 8.72
N PRO A 269 -2.05 -9.42 7.54
CA PRO A 269 -2.48 -10.13 6.33
C PRO A 269 -2.56 -11.65 6.50
N GLY A 270 -3.57 -12.28 5.90
CA GLY A 270 -3.78 -13.72 6.01
C GLY A 270 -4.54 -14.17 7.26
N THR A 271 -4.99 -13.25 8.12
CA THR A 271 -5.85 -13.57 9.27
C THR A 271 -7.27 -13.04 9.09
N LEU A 272 -8.24 -13.72 9.71
CA LEU A 272 -9.66 -13.35 9.69
C LEU A 272 -10.17 -12.96 11.08
N HIS A 273 -9.90 -13.81 12.08
CA HIS A 273 -10.42 -13.68 13.44
C HIS A 273 -9.33 -13.74 14.51
N GLU A 274 -8.13 -14.15 14.13
CA GLU A 274 -6.99 -14.41 14.99
C GLU A 274 -6.31 -13.11 15.44
N HIS A 275 -6.32 -12.09 14.58
CA HIS A 275 -5.84 -10.74 14.87
C HIS A 275 -7.01 -9.73 14.80
N PRO A 276 -7.06 -8.69 15.66
CA PRO A 276 -8.11 -7.66 15.63
C PRO A 276 -7.95 -6.68 14.45
N ASN A 277 -7.96 -7.21 13.23
CA ASN A 277 -7.85 -6.47 11.98
C ASN A 277 -8.91 -5.36 11.91
N TRP A 278 -8.47 -4.15 11.54
CA TRP A 278 -9.34 -2.98 11.31
C TRP A 278 -10.14 -2.51 12.54
N ARG A 279 -9.76 -2.98 13.74
CA ARG A 279 -10.47 -2.70 14.99
C ARG A 279 -9.63 -1.92 16.00
N ARG A 280 -8.36 -1.66 15.67
CA ARG A 280 -7.46 -0.90 16.54
C ARG A 280 -7.64 0.60 16.34
N ARG A 281 -7.76 1.33 17.45
CA ARG A 281 -7.77 2.79 17.47
C ARG A 281 -6.34 3.29 17.67
N LEU A 282 -6.07 4.51 17.23
CA LEU A 282 -4.85 5.20 17.64
C LEU A 282 -4.78 5.31 19.16
N PRO A 283 -3.59 5.21 19.77
CA PRO A 283 -3.41 5.31 21.22
C PRO A 283 -3.69 6.72 21.75
N LEU A 284 -3.79 7.73 20.87
CA LEU A 284 -4.10 9.10 21.20
C LEU A 284 -5.42 9.54 20.52
N PRO A 285 -6.25 10.36 21.19
CA PRO A 285 -7.31 11.09 20.50
C PRO A 285 -6.71 12.13 19.54
N LEU A 286 -7.50 12.62 18.59
CA LEU A 286 -7.05 13.59 17.59
C LEU A 286 -6.41 14.85 18.21
N SER A 287 -6.98 15.40 19.29
CA SER A 287 -6.41 16.55 20.00
C SER A 287 -5.03 16.25 20.60
N GLY A 288 -4.83 15.01 21.08
CA GLY A 288 -3.55 14.53 21.58
C GLY A 288 -2.52 14.39 20.47
N LEU A 289 -2.91 13.81 19.32
CA LEU A 289 -2.03 13.69 18.15
C LEU A 289 -1.61 15.07 17.60
N ILE A 290 -2.55 16.02 17.50
CA ILE A 290 -2.26 17.39 17.04
C ILE A 290 -1.28 18.11 17.97
N SER A 291 -1.34 17.82 19.27
CA SER A 291 -0.47 18.44 20.27
C SER A 291 0.81 17.63 20.54
N ALA A 292 0.99 16.49 19.86
CA ALA A 292 2.11 15.60 20.12
C ALA A 292 3.44 16.22 19.64
N PRO A 293 4.51 16.18 20.45
CA PRO A 293 5.83 16.64 20.03
C PRO A 293 6.31 15.97 18.74
N SER A 294 6.00 14.69 18.56
CA SER A 294 6.32 13.89 17.38
C SER A 294 5.77 14.51 16.10
N LEU A 295 4.50 14.96 16.08
CA LEU A 295 3.93 15.63 14.91
C LEU A 295 4.65 16.94 14.61
N GLY A 296 4.92 17.77 15.63
CA GLY A 296 5.61 19.04 15.46
C GLY A 296 7.06 18.89 14.99
N GLN A 297 7.80 17.90 15.53
CA GLN A 297 9.15 17.55 15.10
C GLN A 297 9.17 17.04 13.67
N THR A 298 8.26 16.12 13.33
CA THR A 298 8.12 15.57 11.99
C THR A 298 7.81 16.67 10.97
N GLY A 299 6.88 17.57 11.30
CA GLY A 299 6.56 18.72 10.46
C GLY A 299 7.78 19.61 10.18
N ARG A 300 8.62 19.88 11.19
CA ARG A 300 9.88 20.63 11.00
C ARG A 300 10.87 19.88 10.12
N ILE A 301 11.10 18.60 10.38
CA ILE A 301 12.00 17.75 9.57
C ILE A 301 11.57 17.75 8.09
N MET A 302 10.27 17.59 7.83
CA MET A 302 9.72 17.61 6.48
C MET A 302 9.90 18.99 5.84
N HIS A 303 9.58 20.07 6.55
CA HIS A 303 9.75 21.44 6.07
C HIS A 303 11.21 21.78 5.74
N ASP A 304 12.15 21.46 6.63
CA ASP A 304 13.58 21.73 6.46
C ASP A 304 14.17 20.96 5.27
N ALA A 305 13.59 19.80 4.94
CA ALA A 305 13.94 19.01 3.76
C ALA A 305 13.19 19.45 2.48
N GLY A 306 12.40 20.53 2.52
CA GLY A 306 11.66 21.05 1.37
C GLY A 306 10.33 20.34 1.07
N ARG A 307 9.83 19.50 1.98
CA ARG A 307 8.53 18.80 1.87
C ARG A 307 7.40 19.71 2.34
N ASN A 308 7.04 20.67 1.49
CA ASN A 308 6.10 21.76 1.82
C ASN A 308 4.65 21.51 1.34
N GLY A 309 4.31 20.28 0.97
CA GLY A 309 3.02 19.90 0.40
C GLY A 309 2.11 19.12 1.35
#